data_AF-A0A355SU48-F1
#
_entry.id   AF-A0A355SU48-F1
#
_cell.length_a   1.000
_cell.length_b   1.000
_cell.length_c   1.000
_cell.angle_alpha   90.00
_cell.angle_beta   90.00
_cell.angle_gamma   90.00
#
_symmetry.space_group_name_H-M   'P 1'
#
loop_
_entity.id
_entity.type
_entity.pdbx_description
1 polymer ?
#
loop_
_entity_poly.entity_id
_entity_poly.type
_entity_poly.pdbx_seq_one_letter_code
_entity_poly.pdbx_strand_id
1 'polypeptide(L)' 'MIAKGLDFPNVTLVGLVDADMSLHIEDFRAAERTFQLVVQVSGRSGRGDRAGEVVIQTHTPHAPPIQFARQSDF' A
#
# COMPACT_ATOMS: atom_id res chain seq x y z
N MET A 1 -7.56 -0.56 -10.25
CA MET A 1 -6.63 -1.72 -10.20
C MET A 1 -5.61 -1.53 -11.31
N ILE A 2 -4.32 -1.39 -11.02
CA ILE A 2 -3.27 -1.41 -12.06
C ILE A 2 -3.22 -2.84 -12.60
N ALA A 3 -3.33 -3.00 -13.92
CA ALA A 3 -3.26 -4.32 -14.54
C ALA A 3 -1.94 -5.00 -14.20
N LYS A 4 -2.00 -6.22 -13.66
CA LYS A 4 -0.82 -7.07 -13.43
C LYS A 4 -0.08 -7.22 -14.77
N GLY A 5 1.17 -6.75 -14.83
CA GLY A 5 2.00 -6.81 -16.05
C GLY A 5 2.35 -5.46 -16.67
N LEU A 6 1.73 -4.35 -16.21
CA LEU A 6 2.15 -3.01 -16.61
C LEU A 6 3.24 -2.51 -15.65
N ASP A 7 4.46 -2.38 -16.15
CA ASP A 7 5.61 -1.87 -15.38
C ASP A 7 5.96 -0.45 -15.80
N PHE A 8 6.25 0.41 -14.82
CA PHE A 8 6.61 1.80 -15.06
C PHE A 8 7.99 2.09 -14.45
N PRO A 9 9.06 2.07 -15.25
CA PRO A 9 10.44 2.10 -14.74
C PRO A 9 10.82 3.42 -14.04
N ASN A 10 10.06 4.49 -14.26
CA ASN A 10 10.34 5.81 -13.69
C ASN A 10 9.40 6.19 -12.53
N VAL A 11 8.60 5.26 -12.00
CA VAL A 11 7.72 5.56 -10.87
C VAL A 11 8.52 5.58 -9.57
N THR A 12 8.66 6.77 -9.00
CA THR A 12 9.33 7.01 -7.72
C THR A 12 8.38 7.38 -6.59
N LEU A 13 7.11 7.66 -6.89
CA LEU A 13 6.09 8.00 -5.89
C LEU A 13 4.82 7.20 -6.16
N VAL A 14 4.25 6.61 -5.11
CA VAL A 14 2.95 5.95 -5.18
C VAL A 14 2.09 6.41 -4.00
N GLY A 15 0.83 6.76 -4.29
CA GLY A 15 -0.16 7.16 -3.28
C GLY A 15 -1.26 6.12 -3.14
N LEU A 16 -1.49 5.61 -1.93
CA LEU A 16 -2.74 4.93 -1.57
C LEU A 16 -3.69 5.97 -0.96
N VAL A 17 -4.63 6.43 -1.79
CA VAL A 17 -5.66 7.39 -1.37
C VAL A 17 -6.81 6.61 -0.74
N ASP A 18 -7.21 7.04 0.45
CA ASP A 18 -8.35 6.50 1.20
C ASP A 18 -8.24 4.99 1.49
N ALA A 19 -7.24 4.62 2.31
CA ALA A 19 -7.09 3.24 2.80
C ALA A 19 -8.21 2.82 3.76
N ASP A 20 -9.02 3.76 4.24
CA ASP A 20 -10.15 3.45 5.13
C ASP A 20 -11.25 2.68 4.41
N MET A 21 -11.40 2.88 3.08
CA MET A 21 -12.34 2.10 2.26
C MET A 21 -12.09 0.59 2.34
N SER A 22 -10.83 0.16 2.31
CA SER A 22 -10.50 -1.27 2.40
C SER A 22 -10.45 -1.77 3.84
N LEU A 23 -10.15 -0.89 4.79
CA LEU A 23 -9.98 -1.25 6.20
C LEU A 23 -11.32 -1.41 6.94
N HIS A 24 -12.32 -0.60 6.59
CA HIS A 24 -13.62 -0.57 7.26
C HIS A 24 -14.74 -1.24 6.49
N ILE A 25 -14.41 -2.01 5.45
CA ILE A 25 -15.39 -2.88 4.80
C ILE A 25 -15.84 -3.98 5.79
N GLU A 26 -17.10 -4.39 5.72
CA GLU A 26 -17.68 -5.45 6.55
C GLU A 26 -17.20 -6.85 6.13
N ASP A 27 -15.89 -7.06 6.18
CA ASP A 27 -15.21 -8.32 5.89
C ASP A 27 -14.21 -8.60 7.02
N PHE A 28 -14.25 -9.79 7.62
CA PHE A 28 -13.30 -10.18 8.67
C PHE A 28 -11.83 -10.15 8.19
N ARG A 29 -11.60 -10.16 6.88
CA ARG A 29 -10.28 -10.06 6.24
C ARG A 29 -9.93 -8.64 5.79
N ALA A 30 -10.70 -7.62 6.16
CA ALA A 30 -10.45 -6.23 5.76
C ALA A 30 -9.02 -5.76 6.12
N ALA A 31 -8.55 -6.10 7.31
CA ALA A 31 -7.19 -5.79 7.75
C ALA A 31 -6.12 -6.49 6.87
N GLU A 32 -6.27 -7.79 6.62
CA GLU A 32 -5.35 -8.57 5.77
C GLU A 32 -5.31 -8.01 4.35
N ARG A 33 -6.47 -7.74 3.75
CA ARG A 33 -6.57 -7.17 2.40
C ARG A 33 -5.95 -5.78 2.32
N THR A 34 -6.17 -4.94 3.33
CA THR A 34 -5.57 -3.61 3.40
C THR A 34 -4.05 -3.72 3.47
N PHE A 35 -3.52 -4.61 4.31
CA PHE A 35 -2.08 -4.87 4.37
C PHE A 35 -1.52 -5.34 3.02
N GLN A 36 -2.15 -6.34 2.39
CA GLN A 36 -1.73 -6.85 1.07
C GLN A 36 -1.76 -5.77 -0.01
N LEU A 37 -2.78 -4.91 -0.01
CA LEU A 37 -2.87 -3.76 -0.92
C LEU A 37 -1.71 -2.79 -0.71
N VAL A 38 -1.42 -2.40 0.54
CA VAL A 38 -0.31 -1.50 0.84
C VAL A 38 1.01 -2.11 0.37
N VAL A 39 1.31 -3.36 0.74
CA VAL A 39 2.54 -4.05 0.34
C VAL A 39 2.67 -4.14 -1.19
N GLN A 40 1.60 -4.51 -1.88
CA GLN A 40 1.60 -4.61 -3.34
C GLN A 40 1.87 -3.27 -4.01
N VAL A 41 1.26 -2.20 -3.50
CA VAL A 41 1.37 -0.83 -4.01
C VAL A 41 2.77 -0.29 -3.73
N SER A 42 3.34 -0.57 -2.54
CA SER A 42 4.71 -0.18 -2.19
C SER A 42 5.76 -0.77 -3.13
N GLY A 43 5.58 -2.04 -3.56
CA GLY A 43 6.48 -2.69 -4.53
C GLY A 43 6.42 -2.14 -5.96
N ARG A 44 5.61 -1.10 -6.22
CA ARG A 44 5.53 -0.41 -7.52
C ARG A 44 6.42 0.83 -7.62
N SER A 45 6.92 1.34 -6.50
CA SER A 45 7.87 2.45 -6.46
C SER A 45 9.29 1.96 -6.19
N GLY A 46 10.30 2.76 -6.55
CA GLY A 46 11.66 2.57 -6.05
C GLY A 46 12.44 1.41 -6.68
N ARG A 47 12.37 1.27 -8.01
CA ARG A 47 13.17 0.27 -8.76
C ARG A 47 14.47 0.87 -9.27
N GLY A 48 15.53 0.05 -9.33
CA GLY A 48 16.87 0.46 -9.75
C GLY A 48 17.55 1.34 -8.69
N ASP A 49 18.26 2.38 -9.12
CA ASP A 49 19.02 3.27 -8.22
C ASP A 49 18.17 4.42 -7.64
N ARG A 50 16.87 4.48 -7.95
CA ARG A 50 15.99 5.56 -7.49
C ARG A 50 15.20 5.11 -6.27
N ALA A 51 15.27 5.89 -5.20
CA ALA A 51 14.42 5.68 -4.03
C ALA A 51 12.94 5.83 -4.41
N GLY A 52 12.11 4.94 -3.87
CA GLY A 52 10.66 5.01 -3.96
C GLY A 52 10.08 5.63 -2.70
N GLU A 53 9.03 6.42 -2.86
CA GLU A 53 8.23 6.95 -1.77
C GLU A 53 6.80 6.42 -1.90
N VAL A 54 6.22 6.06 -0.75
CA VAL A 54 4.84 5.59 -0.66
C VAL A 54 4.12 6.44 0.38
N VAL A 55 3.04 7.08 -0.06
CA VAL A 55 2.18 7.90 0.81
C VAL A 55 0.84 7.19 0.99
N ILE A 56 0.42 7.03 2.23
CA ILE A 56 -0.86 6.40 2.57
C ILE A 56 -1.73 7.46 3.24
N GLN A 57 -2.93 7.66 2.68
CA GLN A 57 -3.95 8.50 3.29
C GLN A 57 -4.97 7.63 4.02
N THR A 58 -5.10 7.85 5.32
CA THR A 58 -6.08 7.18 6.19
C THR A 58 -6.39 8.05 7.41
N HIS A 59 -7.62 7.94 7.91
CA HIS A 59 -8.05 8.50 9.18
C HIS A 59 -7.61 7.65 10.37
N THR A 60 -7.14 6.42 10.13
CA THR A 60 -6.70 5.46 11.15
C THR A 60 -5.23 5.07 10.98
N PRO A 61 -4.28 6.03 11.02
CA PRO A 61 -2.88 5.75 10.73
C PRO A 61 -2.25 4.73 11.69
N HIS A 62 -2.78 4.59 12.90
CA HIS A 62 -2.31 3.65 13.92
C HIS A 62 -2.94 2.26 13.83
N ALA A 63 -3.80 1.99 12.84
CA ALA A 63 -4.35 0.67 12.64
C ALA A 63 -3.23 -0.36 12.38
N PRO A 64 -3.28 -1.56 12.97
CA PRO A 64 -2.25 -2.60 12.79
C PRO A 64 -1.82 -2.86 11.34
N PRO A 65 -2.73 -3.03 10.34
CA PRO A 65 -2.30 -3.30 8.97
C PRO A 65 -1.49 -2.16 8.34
N ILE A 66 -1.70 -0.91 8.76
CA ILE A 66 -0.92 0.24 8.29
C ILE A 66 0.46 0.24 8.93
N GLN A 67 0.54 -0.04 10.24
CA GLN A 67 1.81 -0.09 10.97
C GLN A 67 2.70 -1.26 10.54
N PHE A 68 2.12 -2.45 10.35
CA PHE A 68 2.86 -3.62 9.86
C PHE A 68 3.36 -3.40 8.43
N ALA A 69 2.53 -2.85 7.55
CA ALA A 69 2.95 -2.55 6.18
C ALA A 69 4.08 -1.52 6.11
N ARG A 70 4.11 -0.54 7.03
CA ARG A 70 5.23 0.42 7.15
C ARG A 70 6.55 -0.26 7.52
N GLN A 71 6.50 -1.31 8.34
CA GLN A 71 7.69 -2.04 8.81
C GLN A 71 8.08 -3.20 7.89
N SER A 72 7.27 -3.50 6.87
CA SER A 72 7.40 -4.72 6.06
C SER A 72 7.39 -6.00 6.92
N ASP A 73 6.59 -5.97 7.99
CA ASP A 73 6.43 -7.07 8.94
C ASP A 73 5.22 -7.94 8.53
N PHE A 74 5.43 -9.25 8.36
CA PHE A 74 4.50 -10.20 7.71
C PHE A 74 3.78 -11.11 8.70
#